data_AF-A0A962TSZ6-F1
#
_entry.id   AF-A0A962TSZ6-F1
#
_cell.length_a   1.000
_cell.length_b   1.000
_cell.length_c   1.000
_cell.angle_alpha   90.00
_cell.angle_beta   90.00
_cell.angle_gamma   90.00
#
_symmetry.space_group_name_H-M   'P 1'
#
loop_
_entity.id
_entity.type
_entity.pdbx_description
1 polymer ?
#
loop_
_entity_poly.entity_id
_entity_poly.type
_entity_poly.pdbx_seq_one_letter_code
_entity_poly.pdbx_strand_id
1 'polypeptide(L)'
;MQNINRLTVYLGSSGRCRPVFKDIARKTGKLIGKQGKTLVYGGMDAGLMGIVANEALAAGAPVTGIIPKSLKDSERIHPGLTETILVPGLWERKRKMFRRADAIIVLPGGFGTLDEALEALYWGHLGAHAKPVVFINIENYWDDLLSWLETLPDYRKDLVIIANSPEEAFAKIENWSPPEFSGDSDHLPHFEDDILADTNAPLVIDKATVKDGYILATALGLKQLGKHNRPIGIQNKNDNFTKLLKWFNHAQTEHFVTDRCLLLFAVAKNAADLAEKLSHQTTIHIDLNKEKWGPGETRTHIEIAEKE
;
A
#
# COMPACT_ATOMS: atom_id res chain seq x y z
N MET A 1 -10.83 14.55 -22.31
CA MET A 1 -10.18 13.45 -21.56
C MET A 1 -9.30 14.07 -20.49
N GLN A 2 -9.37 13.60 -19.25
CA GLN A 2 -8.42 14.05 -18.22
C GLN A 2 -7.00 13.72 -18.68
N ASN A 3 -6.10 14.68 -18.58
CA ASN A 3 -4.71 14.49 -19.01
C ASN A 3 -3.94 13.78 -17.88
N ILE A 4 -4.03 12.45 -17.82
CA ILE A 4 -3.37 11.63 -16.80
C ILE A 4 -1.87 11.57 -17.09
N ASN A 5 -1.09 12.33 -16.33
CA ASN A 5 0.35 12.49 -16.51
C ASN A 5 1.17 11.95 -15.34
N ARG A 6 0.66 12.05 -14.11
CA ARG A 6 1.33 11.59 -12.89
C ARG A 6 0.69 10.33 -12.36
N LEU A 7 1.48 9.26 -12.31
CA LEU A 7 1.07 7.96 -11.80
C LEU A 7 1.70 7.73 -10.44
N THR A 8 0.87 7.65 -9.41
CA THR A 8 1.33 7.19 -8.10
C THR A 8 1.30 5.67 -8.08
N VAL A 9 2.42 5.02 -7.74
CA VAL A 9 2.50 3.56 -7.65
C VAL A 9 2.66 3.13 -6.20
N TYR A 10 1.67 2.39 -5.69
CA TYR A 10 1.73 1.67 -4.42
C TYR A 10 2.19 0.24 -4.68
N LEU A 11 3.23 -0.22 -3.98
CA LEU A 11 3.88 -1.50 -4.29
C LEU A 11 4.71 -2.05 -3.13
N GLY A 12 4.93 -3.36 -3.16
CA GLY A 12 5.71 -4.06 -2.13
C GLY A 12 7.21 -3.75 -2.17
N SER A 13 7.80 -3.56 -0.99
CA SER A 13 9.24 -3.43 -0.81
C SER A 13 10.01 -4.76 -0.77
N SER A 14 9.34 -5.89 -1.01
CA SER A 14 9.95 -7.22 -0.81
C SER A 14 10.90 -7.58 -1.96
N GLY A 15 12.18 -7.79 -1.64
CA GLY A 15 13.17 -8.33 -2.59
C GLY A 15 13.07 -9.84 -2.77
N ARG A 16 12.27 -10.52 -1.93
CA ARG A 16 12.11 -11.98 -1.88
C ARG A 16 10.93 -12.52 -2.69
N CYS A 17 10.08 -11.62 -3.20
CA CYS A 17 8.94 -12.02 -4.03
C CYS A 17 9.38 -12.77 -5.31
N ARG A 18 8.46 -13.57 -5.86
CA ARG A 18 8.69 -14.34 -7.08
C ARG A 18 9.09 -13.43 -8.26
N PRO A 19 9.92 -13.92 -9.20
CA PRO A 19 10.40 -13.14 -10.35
C PRO A 19 9.29 -12.49 -11.19
N VAL A 20 8.13 -13.14 -11.31
CA VAL A 20 6.99 -12.60 -12.08
C VAL A 20 6.57 -11.20 -11.61
N PHE A 21 6.59 -10.92 -10.30
CA PHE A 21 6.24 -9.60 -9.79
C PHE A 21 7.32 -8.56 -10.05
N LYS A 22 8.59 -8.97 -10.02
CA LYS A 22 9.72 -8.13 -10.43
C LYS A 22 9.59 -7.75 -11.91
N ASP A 23 9.20 -8.70 -12.76
CA ASP A 23 8.98 -8.46 -14.18
C ASP A 23 7.84 -7.47 -14.43
N ILE A 24 6.75 -7.56 -13.67
CA ILE A 24 5.64 -6.58 -13.73
C ILE A 24 6.09 -5.20 -13.26
N ALA A 25 6.87 -5.08 -12.20
CA ALA A 25 7.43 -3.80 -11.77
C ALA A 25 8.35 -3.20 -12.87
N ARG A 26 9.19 -4.02 -13.52
CA ARG A 26 10.03 -3.56 -14.65
C ARG A 26 9.20 -3.05 -15.81
N LYS A 27 8.20 -3.82 -16.24
CA LYS A 27 7.30 -3.43 -17.33
C LYS A 27 6.54 -2.14 -17.01
N THR A 28 6.05 -2.01 -15.78
CA THR A 28 5.35 -0.80 -15.31
C THR A 28 6.26 0.41 -15.41
N GLY A 29 7.47 0.37 -14.85
CA GLY A 29 8.43 1.48 -14.92
C GLY A 29 8.76 1.88 -16.37
N LYS A 30 9.07 0.90 -17.23
CA LYS A 30 9.34 1.14 -18.65
C LYS A 30 8.17 1.82 -19.37
N LEU A 31 6.93 1.41 -19.10
CA LEU A 31 5.75 2.01 -19.73
C LEU A 31 5.51 3.44 -19.24
N ILE A 32 5.73 3.73 -17.96
CA ILE A 32 5.64 5.11 -17.44
C ILE A 32 6.55 6.03 -18.26
N GLY A 33 7.83 5.67 -18.42
CA GLY A 33 8.78 6.50 -19.18
C GLY A 33 8.49 6.54 -20.68
N LYS A 34 8.19 5.40 -21.30
CA LYS A 34 7.85 5.35 -22.74
C LYS A 34 6.61 6.18 -23.11
N GLN A 35 5.66 6.32 -22.20
CA GLN A 35 4.49 7.16 -22.41
C GLN A 35 4.69 8.62 -21.97
N GLY A 36 5.91 9.02 -21.60
CA GLY A 36 6.21 10.38 -21.16
C GLY A 36 5.53 10.78 -19.85
N LYS A 37 5.16 9.80 -19.02
CA LYS A 37 4.49 10.02 -17.72
C LYS A 37 5.50 10.18 -16.59
N THR A 38 5.04 10.70 -15.46
CA THR A 38 5.82 10.85 -14.23
C THR A 38 5.45 9.76 -13.23
N LEU A 39 6.45 9.17 -12.57
CA LEU A 39 6.27 8.25 -11.45
C LEU A 39 6.33 9.01 -10.12
N VAL A 40 5.34 8.80 -9.26
CA VAL A 40 5.38 9.19 -7.84
C VAL A 40 5.32 7.92 -7.00
N TYR A 41 6.25 7.75 -6.07
CA TYR A 41 6.28 6.55 -5.23
C TYR A 41 6.91 6.82 -3.85
N GLY A 42 7.09 5.76 -3.07
CA GLY A 42 7.57 5.83 -1.70
C GLY A 42 9.07 6.09 -1.48
N GLY A 43 9.86 6.33 -2.53
CA GLY A 43 11.25 6.84 -2.43
C GLY A 43 12.35 5.85 -2.02
N MET A 44 12.00 4.61 -1.67
CA MET A 44 12.96 3.60 -1.24
C MET A 44 13.48 2.75 -2.42
N ASP A 45 14.71 2.29 -2.31
CA ASP A 45 15.34 1.25 -3.13
C ASP A 45 15.28 -0.11 -2.41
N ALA A 46 14.11 -0.75 -2.50
CA ALA A 46 13.89 -2.08 -1.95
C ALA A 46 12.83 -2.85 -2.76
N GLY A 47 13.17 -4.07 -3.19
CA GLY A 47 12.23 -4.94 -3.91
C GLY A 47 11.63 -4.26 -5.14
N LEU A 48 10.30 -4.34 -5.28
CA LEU A 48 9.61 -3.75 -6.44
C LEU A 48 9.76 -2.23 -6.52
N MET A 49 9.94 -1.55 -5.37
CA MET A 49 10.12 -0.10 -5.29
C MET A 49 11.36 0.36 -6.06
N GLY A 50 12.51 -0.29 -5.83
CA GLY A 50 13.74 0.03 -6.57
C GLY A 50 13.61 -0.31 -8.06
N ILE A 51 13.00 -1.46 -8.36
CA ILE A 51 12.83 -1.95 -9.74
C ILE A 51 11.99 -0.98 -10.58
N VAL A 52 10.82 -0.55 -10.10
CA VAL A 52 9.95 0.35 -10.87
C VAL A 52 10.60 1.71 -11.08
N ALA A 53 11.30 2.23 -10.07
CA ALA A 53 11.96 3.54 -10.13
C ALA A 53 13.11 3.53 -11.13
N ASN A 54 13.99 2.53 -11.07
CA ASN A 54 15.11 2.38 -12.00
C ASN A 54 14.64 2.26 -13.46
N GLU A 55 13.60 1.47 -13.71
CA GLU A 55 13.10 1.23 -15.06
C GLU A 55 12.33 2.43 -15.62
N ALA A 56 11.67 3.20 -14.76
CA ALA A 56 11.09 4.48 -15.13
C ALA A 56 12.17 5.52 -15.49
N LEU A 57 13.19 5.67 -14.64
CA LEU A 57 14.33 6.56 -14.88
C LEU A 57 15.07 6.20 -16.19
N ALA A 58 15.37 4.91 -16.40
CA ALA A 58 16.04 4.42 -17.60
C ALA A 58 15.21 4.64 -18.87
N ALA A 59 13.88 4.68 -18.75
CA ALA A 59 12.96 5.02 -19.84
C ALA A 59 12.71 6.53 -19.97
N GLY A 60 13.40 7.38 -19.20
CA GLY A 60 13.33 8.85 -19.29
C GLY A 60 12.20 9.49 -18.48
N ALA A 61 11.53 8.74 -17.60
CA ALA A 61 10.48 9.30 -16.73
C ALA A 61 11.09 10.19 -15.64
N PRO A 62 10.49 11.35 -15.33
CA PRO A 62 10.67 11.99 -14.04
C PRO A 62 10.17 11.06 -12.92
N VAL A 63 10.96 10.89 -11.86
CA VAL A 63 10.59 10.07 -10.70
C VAL A 63 10.69 10.88 -9.40
N THR A 64 9.56 11.02 -8.70
CA THR A 64 9.48 11.62 -7.36
C THR A 64 9.38 10.54 -6.29
N GLY A 65 10.30 10.54 -5.32
CA GLY A 65 10.20 9.77 -4.09
C GLY A 65 9.74 10.63 -2.91
N ILE A 66 8.77 10.13 -2.14
CA ILE A 66 8.30 10.80 -0.91
C ILE A 66 8.65 9.94 0.30
N ILE A 67 9.40 10.52 1.23
CA ILE A 67 10.11 9.80 2.28
C ILE A 67 9.87 10.50 3.64
N PRO A 68 9.46 9.77 4.70
CA PRO A 68 9.40 10.34 6.03
C PRO A 68 10.76 10.80 6.52
N LYS A 69 10.83 11.92 7.25
CA LYS A 69 12.07 12.45 7.85
C LYS A 69 12.78 11.43 8.75
N SER A 70 12.02 10.53 9.40
CA SER A 70 12.59 9.45 10.21
C SER A 70 13.42 8.43 9.41
N LEU A 71 13.33 8.44 8.07
CA LEU A 71 14.09 7.55 7.19
C LEU A 71 15.17 8.27 6.40
N LYS A 72 15.40 9.58 6.61
CA LYS A 72 16.30 10.41 5.78
C LYS A 72 17.74 9.88 5.69
N ASP A 73 18.21 9.20 6.72
CA ASP A 73 19.57 8.63 6.81
C ASP A 73 19.59 7.13 6.44
N SER A 74 18.49 6.61 5.88
CA SER A 74 18.41 5.22 5.47
C SER A 74 19.27 4.99 4.22
N GLU A 75 20.15 3.99 4.30
CA GLU A 75 20.92 3.47 3.17
C GLU A 75 20.07 2.91 2.02
N ARG A 76 18.76 2.78 2.25
CA ARG A 76 17.78 2.30 1.27
C ARG A 76 17.03 3.41 0.57
N ILE A 77 17.37 4.68 0.75
CA ILE A 77 16.78 5.72 -0.10
C ILE A 77 17.35 5.58 -1.50
N HIS A 78 16.47 5.66 -2.51
CA HIS A 78 16.90 5.60 -3.89
C HIS A 78 17.74 6.84 -4.26
N PRO A 79 19.00 6.69 -4.70
CA PRO A 79 19.94 7.79 -4.86
C PRO A 79 19.69 8.61 -6.14
N GLY A 80 19.19 7.98 -7.20
CA GLY A 80 19.06 8.57 -8.53
C GLY A 80 17.72 9.24 -8.86
N LEU A 81 16.91 9.59 -7.86
CA LEU A 81 15.57 10.14 -8.11
C LEU A 81 15.64 11.56 -8.71
N THR A 82 14.67 11.90 -9.58
CA THR A 82 14.54 13.26 -10.12
C THR A 82 14.20 14.26 -9.03
N GLU A 83 13.37 13.85 -8.08
CA GLU A 83 12.98 14.65 -6.92
C GLU A 83 12.82 13.73 -5.70
N THR A 84 13.43 14.12 -4.58
CA THR A 84 13.20 13.50 -3.28
C THR A 84 12.56 14.51 -2.35
N ILE A 85 11.47 14.12 -1.70
CA ILE A 85 10.70 14.98 -0.81
C ILE A 85 10.65 14.35 0.56
N LEU A 86 11.14 15.10 1.55
CA LEU A 86 11.03 14.72 2.96
C LEU A 86 9.71 15.24 3.54
N VAL A 87 9.02 14.40 4.32
CA VAL A 87 7.75 14.75 4.99
C VAL A 87 7.77 14.33 6.47
N PRO A 88 6.94 14.93 7.35
CA PRO A 88 6.99 14.66 8.79
C PRO A 88 6.80 13.18 9.16
N GLY A 89 5.78 12.51 8.62
CA GLY A 89 5.43 11.14 8.97
C GLY A 89 4.96 10.27 7.81
N LEU A 90 4.46 9.07 8.14
CA LEU A 90 3.93 8.10 7.18
C LEU A 90 2.61 8.57 6.57
N TRP A 91 1.73 9.17 7.37
CA TRP A 91 0.50 9.72 6.84
C TRP A 91 0.73 10.86 5.83
N GLU A 92 1.58 11.87 6.16
CA GLU A 92 1.85 12.95 5.21
C GLU A 92 2.50 12.45 3.93
N ARG A 93 3.28 11.36 4.03
CA ARG A 93 3.85 10.66 2.87
C ARG A 93 2.74 10.14 1.97
N LYS A 94 1.81 9.33 2.51
CA LYS A 94 0.69 8.77 1.72
C LYS A 94 -0.20 9.89 1.15
N ARG A 95 -0.55 10.89 1.97
CA ARG A 95 -1.34 12.06 1.53
C ARG A 95 -0.66 12.83 0.40
N LYS A 96 0.65 13.07 0.47
CA LYS A 96 1.40 13.81 -0.58
C LYS A 96 1.53 12.99 -1.86
N MET A 97 1.74 11.66 -1.75
CA MET A 97 1.72 10.74 -2.89
C MET A 97 0.35 10.75 -3.59
N PHE A 98 -0.72 10.64 -2.80
CA PHE A 98 -2.09 10.69 -3.29
C PHE A 98 -2.41 12.03 -3.97
N ARG A 99 -2.05 13.17 -3.36
CA ARG A 99 -2.33 14.51 -3.92
C ARG A 99 -1.66 14.74 -5.27
N ARG A 100 -0.46 14.17 -5.48
CA ARG A 100 0.28 14.28 -6.74
C ARG A 100 -0.19 13.30 -7.83
N ALA A 101 -1.04 12.33 -7.49
CA ALA A 101 -1.56 11.35 -8.43
C ALA A 101 -2.65 11.96 -9.33
N ASP A 102 -2.58 11.70 -10.63
CA ASP A 102 -3.74 11.77 -11.53
C ASP A 102 -4.44 10.40 -11.56
N ALA A 103 -3.65 9.31 -11.49
CA ALA A 103 -4.12 7.95 -11.32
C ALA A 103 -3.22 7.17 -10.35
N ILE A 104 -3.78 6.14 -9.71
CA ILE A 104 -3.10 5.30 -8.73
C ILE A 104 -2.98 3.90 -9.32
N ILE A 105 -1.76 3.35 -9.33
CA ILE A 105 -1.49 1.96 -9.72
C ILE A 105 -1.08 1.18 -8.46
N VAL A 106 -1.72 0.04 -8.25
CA VAL A 106 -1.46 -0.87 -7.14
C VAL A 106 -0.82 -2.14 -7.69
N LEU A 107 0.49 -2.28 -7.48
CA LEU A 107 1.24 -3.50 -7.75
C LEU A 107 1.24 -4.42 -6.52
N PRO A 108 1.48 -5.73 -6.67
CA PRO A 108 1.59 -6.68 -5.56
C PRO A 108 2.46 -6.18 -4.40
N GLY A 109 1.98 -6.39 -3.17
CA GLY A 109 2.57 -5.78 -1.99
C GLY A 109 1.94 -6.26 -0.68
N GLY A 110 2.59 -5.93 0.45
CA GLY A 110 2.16 -6.39 1.77
C GLY A 110 1.22 -5.40 2.46
N PHE A 111 1.19 -5.43 3.79
CA PHE A 111 0.32 -4.55 4.59
C PHE A 111 0.46 -3.05 4.30
N GLY A 112 1.67 -2.55 4.01
CA GLY A 112 1.84 -1.14 3.63
C GLY A 112 1.18 -0.77 2.31
N THR A 113 1.23 -1.65 1.32
CA THR A 113 0.55 -1.46 0.03
C THR A 113 -0.96 -1.58 0.17
N LEU A 114 -1.42 -2.51 1.01
CA LEU A 114 -2.83 -2.64 1.36
C LEU A 114 -3.35 -1.37 2.06
N ASP A 115 -2.59 -0.84 3.01
CA ASP A 115 -2.89 0.41 3.72
C ASP A 115 -3.05 1.58 2.74
N GLU A 116 -2.07 1.80 1.88
CA GLU A 116 -2.09 2.84 0.84
C GLU A 116 -3.29 2.70 -0.12
N ALA A 117 -3.61 1.46 -0.54
CA ALA A 117 -4.73 1.20 -1.44
C ALA A 117 -6.10 1.40 -0.77
N LEU A 118 -6.30 0.87 0.44
CA LEU A 118 -7.56 1.02 1.18
C LEU A 118 -7.81 2.46 1.63
N GLU A 119 -6.76 3.21 1.95
CA GLU A 119 -6.84 4.65 2.23
C GLU A 119 -7.39 5.42 1.02
N ALA A 120 -6.84 5.15 -0.18
CA ALA A 120 -7.34 5.76 -1.42
C ALA A 120 -8.80 5.34 -1.70
N LEU A 121 -9.15 4.06 -1.55
CA LEU A 121 -10.54 3.62 -1.75
C LEU A 121 -11.51 4.26 -0.75
N TYR A 122 -11.09 4.42 0.50
CA TYR A 122 -11.90 5.07 1.54
C TYR A 122 -12.12 6.56 1.25
N TRP A 123 -11.09 7.30 0.83
CA TRP A 123 -11.25 8.69 0.40
C TRP A 123 -12.16 8.82 -0.84
N GLY A 124 -12.11 7.83 -1.74
CA GLY A 124 -13.05 7.71 -2.85
C GLY A 124 -14.50 7.49 -2.39
N HIS A 125 -14.71 6.64 -1.38
CA HIS A 125 -16.02 6.43 -0.75
C HIS A 125 -16.58 7.71 -0.14
N LEU A 126 -15.74 8.49 0.56
CA LEU A 126 -16.12 9.79 1.12
C LEU A 126 -16.39 10.86 0.05
N GLY A 127 -16.14 10.56 -1.22
CA GLY A 127 -16.28 11.50 -2.32
C GLY A 127 -15.19 12.56 -2.34
N ALA A 128 -14.03 12.33 -1.72
CA ALA A 128 -12.92 13.29 -1.74
C ALA A 128 -12.16 13.31 -3.09
N HIS A 129 -12.40 12.32 -3.96
CA HIS A 129 -11.81 12.27 -5.30
C HIS A 129 -12.57 11.36 -6.26
N ALA A 130 -12.26 11.52 -7.56
CA ALA A 130 -12.55 10.56 -8.62
C ALA A 130 -11.30 10.24 -9.44
N LYS A 131 -10.20 9.87 -8.78
CA LYS A 131 -9.02 9.28 -9.42
C LYS A 131 -9.22 7.77 -9.60
N PRO A 132 -8.79 7.16 -10.72
CA PRO A 132 -8.87 5.71 -10.88
C PRO A 132 -7.82 5.02 -9.99
N VAL A 133 -8.24 3.96 -9.31
CA VAL A 133 -7.37 3.06 -8.53
C VAL A 133 -7.24 1.74 -9.27
N VAL A 134 -6.05 1.50 -9.82
CA VAL A 134 -5.81 0.43 -10.80
C VAL A 134 -5.02 -0.70 -10.16
N PHE A 135 -5.66 -1.84 -9.92
CA PHE A 135 -5.00 -3.05 -9.45
C PHE A 135 -4.44 -3.84 -10.62
N ILE A 136 -3.12 -4.04 -10.64
CA ILE A 136 -2.48 -4.96 -11.59
C ILE A 136 -2.48 -6.36 -10.95
N ASN A 137 -3.47 -7.16 -11.34
CA ASN A 137 -3.80 -8.48 -10.82
C ASN A 137 -3.08 -9.62 -11.57
N ILE A 138 -1.75 -9.53 -11.65
CA ILE A 138 -0.93 -10.59 -12.24
C ILE A 138 -1.06 -11.88 -11.44
N GLU A 139 -1.23 -13.01 -12.14
CA GLU A 139 -1.42 -14.34 -11.55
C GLU A 139 -2.44 -14.37 -10.40
N ASN A 140 -3.53 -13.59 -10.53
CA ASN A 140 -4.63 -13.57 -9.58
C ASN A 140 -4.20 -13.15 -8.15
N TYR A 141 -3.10 -12.41 -8.02
CA TYR A 141 -2.55 -11.99 -6.72
C TYR A 141 -3.57 -11.28 -5.81
N TRP A 142 -4.43 -10.45 -6.40
CA TRP A 142 -5.43 -9.65 -5.71
C TRP A 142 -6.83 -10.30 -5.68
N ASP A 143 -7.04 -11.50 -6.25
CA ASP A 143 -8.38 -12.10 -6.40
C ASP A 143 -9.17 -12.17 -5.10
N ASP A 144 -8.55 -12.68 -4.04
CA ASP A 144 -9.19 -12.80 -2.72
C ASP A 144 -9.51 -11.43 -2.11
N LEU A 145 -8.62 -10.43 -2.26
CA LEU A 145 -8.86 -9.08 -1.78
C LEU A 145 -9.99 -8.41 -2.57
N LEU A 146 -9.95 -8.45 -3.89
CA LEU A 146 -10.97 -7.86 -4.76
C LEU A 146 -12.33 -8.53 -4.52
N SER A 147 -12.34 -9.85 -4.35
CA SER A 147 -13.54 -10.60 -3.99
C SER A 147 -14.07 -10.26 -2.61
N TRP A 148 -13.22 -9.80 -1.68
CA TRP A 148 -13.63 -9.29 -0.37
C TRP A 148 -14.21 -7.88 -0.50
N LEU A 149 -13.53 -6.99 -1.22
CA LEU A 149 -13.97 -5.61 -1.47
C LEU A 149 -15.37 -5.55 -2.09
N GLU A 150 -15.69 -6.42 -3.05
CA GLU A 150 -17.02 -6.52 -3.68
C GLU A 150 -18.15 -6.89 -2.70
N THR A 151 -17.82 -7.37 -1.48
CA THR A 151 -18.82 -7.65 -0.44
C THR A 151 -19.06 -6.48 0.51
N LEU A 152 -18.25 -5.42 0.43
CA LEU A 152 -18.27 -4.32 1.40
C LEU A 152 -19.29 -3.25 0.98
N PRO A 153 -20.08 -2.72 1.93
CA PRO A 153 -21.16 -1.78 1.62
C PRO A 153 -20.67 -0.40 1.15
N ASP A 154 -19.44 -0.03 1.49
CA ASP A 154 -18.80 1.24 1.18
C ASP A 154 -17.81 1.14 0.01
N TYR A 155 -17.75 0.01 -0.69
CA TYR A 155 -16.88 -0.17 -1.84
C TYR A 155 -17.40 0.53 -3.10
N ARG A 156 -16.60 1.47 -3.62
CA ARG A 156 -16.86 2.20 -4.87
C ARG A 156 -16.19 1.51 -6.07
N LYS A 157 -16.91 0.54 -6.65
CA LYS A 157 -16.43 -0.23 -7.81
C LYS A 157 -16.13 0.63 -9.05
N ASP A 158 -16.84 1.74 -9.22
CA ASP A 158 -16.67 2.71 -10.31
C ASP A 158 -15.34 3.47 -10.27
N LEU A 159 -14.65 3.46 -9.13
CA LEU A 159 -13.28 3.99 -9.00
C LEU A 159 -12.19 2.96 -9.29
N VAL A 160 -12.54 1.67 -9.35
CA VAL A 160 -11.56 0.59 -9.43
C VAL A 160 -11.43 0.04 -10.84
N ILE A 161 -10.19 -0.08 -11.29
CA ILE A 161 -9.83 -0.75 -12.54
C ILE A 161 -9.01 -1.99 -12.18
N ILE A 162 -9.40 -3.14 -12.71
CA ILE A 162 -8.62 -4.38 -12.58
C ILE A 162 -7.99 -4.66 -13.94
N ALA A 163 -6.68 -4.89 -13.98
CA ALA A 163 -5.94 -5.24 -15.18
C ALA A 163 -4.95 -6.37 -14.87
N ASN A 164 -4.72 -7.30 -15.80
CA ASN A 164 -3.83 -8.43 -15.61
C ASN A 164 -2.38 -8.14 -16.08
N SER A 165 -2.16 -6.97 -16.70
CA SER A 165 -0.83 -6.51 -17.08
C SER A 165 -0.73 -4.97 -17.04
N PRO A 166 0.51 -4.41 -16.99
CA PRO A 166 0.73 -2.98 -17.11
C PRO A 166 0.19 -2.38 -18.40
N GLU A 167 0.31 -3.08 -19.54
CA GLU A 167 -0.19 -2.60 -20.82
C GLU A 167 -1.72 -2.45 -20.80
N GLU A 168 -2.42 -3.46 -20.25
CA GLU A 168 -3.88 -3.40 -20.07
C GLU A 168 -4.28 -2.29 -19.09
N ALA A 169 -3.52 -2.11 -18.00
CA ALA A 169 -3.77 -1.04 -17.03
C ALA A 169 -3.72 0.34 -17.69
N PHE A 170 -2.68 0.60 -18.47
CA PHE A 170 -2.52 1.89 -19.17
C PHE A 170 -3.61 2.10 -20.23
N ALA A 171 -3.95 1.08 -21.02
CA ALA A 171 -5.04 1.16 -21.98
C ALA A 171 -6.40 1.44 -21.31
N LYS A 172 -6.66 0.84 -20.15
CA LYS A 172 -7.88 1.10 -19.36
C LYS A 172 -7.88 2.51 -18.77
N ILE A 173 -6.74 2.99 -18.26
CA ILE A 173 -6.59 4.36 -17.74
C ILE A 173 -6.89 5.40 -18.84
N GLU A 174 -6.38 5.21 -20.06
CA GLU A 174 -6.59 6.14 -21.19
C GLU A 174 -8.07 6.26 -21.59
N ASN A 175 -8.83 5.18 -21.45
CA ASN A 175 -10.26 5.12 -21.79
C ASN A 175 -11.17 5.37 -20.58
N TRP A 176 -10.61 5.58 -19.39
CA TRP A 176 -11.39 5.75 -18.18
C TRP A 176 -11.94 7.17 -18.06
N SER A 177 -13.17 7.28 -17.56
CA SER A 177 -13.81 8.56 -17.26
C SER A 177 -14.16 8.63 -15.78
N PRO A 178 -13.86 9.74 -15.11
CA PRO A 178 -14.14 9.88 -13.69
C PRO A 178 -15.64 9.83 -13.41
N PRO A 179 -16.10 9.02 -12.44
CA PRO A 179 -17.47 9.12 -11.95
C PRO A 179 -17.69 10.48 -11.27
N GLU A 180 -18.95 10.86 -11.13
CA GLU A 180 -19.31 12.03 -10.33
C GLU A 180 -18.88 11.83 -8.87
N PHE A 181 -18.40 12.91 -8.26
CA PHE A 181 -18.10 13.00 -6.84
C PHE A 181 -18.45 14.41 -6.34
N SER A 182 -18.92 14.51 -5.10
CA SER A 182 -19.41 15.75 -4.50
C SER A 182 -18.93 15.98 -3.07
N GLY A 183 -17.99 15.15 -2.60
CA GLY A 183 -17.39 15.29 -1.27
C GLY A 183 -16.33 16.37 -1.22
N ASP A 184 -15.87 16.67 0.01
CA ASP A 184 -14.79 17.62 0.25
C ASP A 184 -13.43 16.98 -0.11
N SER A 185 -12.78 17.51 -1.16
CA SER A 185 -11.48 17.03 -1.62
C SER A 185 -10.32 17.27 -0.64
N ASP A 186 -10.51 18.16 0.35
CA ASP A 186 -9.53 18.40 1.41
C ASP A 186 -9.77 17.50 2.63
N HIS A 187 -10.93 16.87 2.75
CA HIS A 187 -11.25 15.92 3.82
C HIS A 187 -10.64 14.53 3.54
N LEU A 188 -9.38 14.37 3.95
CA LEU A 188 -8.61 13.13 3.81
C LEU A 188 -8.30 12.56 5.21
N PRO A 189 -9.29 11.99 5.93
CA PRO A 189 -9.10 11.49 7.28
C PRO A 189 -8.13 10.30 7.34
N HIS A 190 -7.48 10.13 8.50
CA HIS A 190 -6.60 9.00 8.81
C HIS A 190 -6.81 8.50 10.22
N PHE A 191 -6.22 7.34 10.52
CA PHE A 191 -6.37 6.64 11.79
C PHE A 191 -5.05 6.39 12.52
N GLU A 192 -3.92 6.88 11.99
CA GLU A 192 -2.60 6.69 12.63
C GLU A 192 -2.57 7.22 14.07
N ASP A 193 -3.14 8.40 14.35
CA ASP A 193 -3.14 8.99 15.69
C ASP A 193 -3.95 8.15 16.70
N ASP A 194 -5.13 7.68 16.30
CA ASP A 194 -5.99 6.81 17.14
C ASP A 194 -5.34 5.46 17.42
N ILE A 195 -4.61 4.92 16.43
CA ILE A 195 -3.88 3.66 16.55
C ILE A 195 -2.68 3.84 17.50
N LEU A 196 -1.96 4.95 17.38
CA LEU A 196 -0.76 5.28 18.16
C LEU A 196 -1.05 5.92 19.52
N ALA A 197 -2.32 6.12 19.88
CA ALA A 197 -2.72 6.63 21.19
C ALA A 197 -2.09 5.82 22.33
N ASP A 198 -1.75 6.51 23.42
CA ASP A 198 -1.14 5.92 24.62
C ASP A 198 -2.15 5.08 25.42
N THR A 199 -2.40 3.88 24.92
CA THR A 199 -3.30 2.90 25.52
C THR A 199 -2.91 1.49 25.14
N ASN A 200 -3.23 0.54 26.02
CA ASN A 200 -3.09 -0.89 25.76
C ASN A 200 -4.40 -1.54 25.30
N ALA A 201 -5.47 -0.75 25.12
CA ALA A 201 -6.75 -1.27 24.65
C ALA A 201 -6.59 -1.96 23.28
N PRO A 202 -7.15 -3.16 23.09
CA PRO A 202 -7.02 -3.88 21.82
C PRO A 202 -7.72 -3.11 20.69
N LEU A 203 -7.17 -3.23 19.48
CA LEU A 203 -7.79 -2.80 18.24
C LEU A 203 -8.63 -3.97 17.71
N VAL A 204 -9.94 -3.89 17.87
CA VAL A 204 -10.89 -4.91 17.42
C VAL A 204 -11.59 -4.44 16.16
N ILE A 205 -11.48 -5.22 15.10
CA ILE A 205 -12.12 -4.97 13.80
C ILE A 205 -13.25 -5.99 13.64
N ASP A 206 -14.49 -5.53 13.78
CA ASP A 206 -15.70 -6.37 13.79
C ASP A 206 -16.68 -6.08 12.65
N LYS A 207 -16.42 -5.01 11.88
CA LYS A 207 -17.20 -4.59 10.72
C LYS A 207 -16.40 -4.76 9.44
N ALA A 208 -17.01 -5.34 8.43
CA ALA A 208 -16.40 -5.48 7.11
C ALA A 208 -16.80 -4.28 6.24
N THR A 209 -16.00 -3.23 6.29
CA THR A 209 -16.09 -2.04 5.43
C THR A 209 -14.70 -1.70 4.89
N VAL A 210 -14.61 -0.88 3.84
CA VAL A 210 -13.34 -0.34 3.33
C VAL A 210 -12.66 0.47 4.43
N LYS A 211 -13.42 1.27 5.19
CA LYS A 211 -12.89 2.01 6.36
C LYS A 211 -12.23 1.08 7.39
N ASP A 212 -12.93 0.04 7.81
CA ASP A 212 -12.43 -0.90 8.83
C ASP A 212 -11.24 -1.72 8.31
N GLY A 213 -11.25 -2.05 7.01
CA GLY A 213 -10.10 -2.63 6.32
C GLY A 213 -8.88 -1.70 6.32
N TYR A 214 -9.09 -0.41 6.04
CA TYR A 214 -8.04 0.60 6.09
C TYR A 214 -7.44 0.70 7.51
N ILE A 215 -8.28 0.82 8.56
CA ILE A 215 -7.82 0.80 9.96
C ILE A 215 -6.98 -0.45 10.25
N LEU A 216 -7.45 -1.64 9.85
CA LEU A 216 -6.75 -2.90 10.04
C LEU A 216 -5.38 -2.89 9.34
N ALA A 217 -5.33 -2.47 8.08
CA ALA A 217 -4.11 -2.43 7.29
C ALA A 217 -3.09 -1.43 7.87
N THR A 218 -3.54 -0.24 8.28
CA THR A 218 -2.71 0.75 8.97
C THR A 218 -2.16 0.19 10.27
N ALA A 219 -2.99 -0.42 11.11
CA ALA A 219 -2.57 -1.00 12.38
C ALA A 219 -1.55 -2.14 12.18
N LEU A 220 -1.77 -3.03 11.22
CA LEU A 220 -0.83 -4.09 10.89
C LEU A 220 0.49 -3.54 10.34
N GLY A 221 0.43 -2.52 9.47
CA GLY A 221 1.61 -1.86 8.92
C GLY A 221 2.46 -1.16 9.98
N LEU A 222 1.82 -0.39 10.88
CA LEU A 222 2.51 0.30 11.98
C LEU A 222 3.08 -0.69 13.00
N LYS A 223 2.35 -1.76 13.34
CA LYS A 223 2.84 -2.83 14.23
C LYS A 223 4.01 -3.58 13.60
N GLN A 224 3.97 -3.86 12.29
CA GLN A 224 5.09 -4.44 11.54
C GLN A 224 6.34 -3.56 11.63
N LEU A 225 6.18 -2.24 11.69
CA LEU A 225 7.27 -1.27 11.85
C LEU A 225 7.67 -1.03 13.32
N GLY A 226 7.07 -1.76 14.27
CA GLY A 226 7.34 -1.59 15.70
C GLY A 226 6.86 -0.25 16.28
N LYS A 227 5.90 0.43 15.63
CA LYS A 227 5.40 1.74 16.05
C LYS A 227 4.38 1.67 17.18
N HIS A 228 3.75 0.52 17.40
CA HIS A 228 2.92 0.23 18.57
C HIS A 228 2.91 -1.27 18.84
N ASN A 229 2.46 -1.66 20.04
CA ASN A 229 2.36 -3.07 20.46
C ASN A 229 0.93 -3.50 20.83
N ARG A 230 -0.07 -2.63 20.61
CA ARG A 230 -1.48 -2.92 20.93
C ARG A 230 -1.95 -4.25 20.32
N PRO A 231 -2.71 -5.07 21.07
CA PRO A 231 -3.28 -6.28 20.52
C PRO A 231 -4.23 -5.97 19.35
N ILE A 232 -4.15 -6.74 18.26
CA ILE A 232 -5.03 -6.59 17.10
C ILE A 232 -5.92 -7.83 16.98
N GLY A 233 -7.22 -7.64 16.86
CA GLY A 233 -8.21 -8.71 16.74
C GLY A 233 -9.16 -8.48 15.57
N ILE A 234 -9.44 -9.54 14.82
CA ILE A 234 -10.42 -9.56 13.73
C ILE A 234 -11.56 -10.48 14.14
N GLN A 235 -12.76 -9.92 14.27
CA GLN A 235 -13.96 -10.71 14.53
C GLN A 235 -14.57 -11.16 13.20
N ASN A 236 -14.21 -12.38 12.76
CA ASN A 236 -14.67 -12.99 11.51
C ASN A 236 -16.09 -13.57 11.64
N LYS A 237 -17.05 -12.72 12.02
CA LYS A 237 -18.46 -13.08 12.18
C LYS A 237 -19.07 -13.33 10.80
N ASN A 238 -19.75 -14.45 10.64
CA ASN A 238 -20.36 -14.87 9.36
C ASN A 238 -19.36 -14.92 8.20
N ASP A 239 -18.08 -15.19 8.49
CA ASP A 239 -17.02 -15.35 7.49
C ASP A 239 -16.77 -14.07 6.63
N ASN A 240 -17.13 -12.90 7.17
CA ASN A 240 -17.02 -11.59 6.52
C ASN A 240 -15.58 -11.12 6.23
N PHE A 241 -14.57 -11.70 6.88
CA PHE A 241 -13.15 -11.45 6.62
C PHE A 241 -12.43 -12.65 5.98
N THR A 242 -13.11 -13.77 5.74
CA THR A 242 -12.47 -15.01 5.27
C THR A 242 -11.67 -14.81 3.97
N LYS A 243 -12.19 -14.00 3.04
CA LYS A 243 -11.49 -13.68 1.79
C LYS A 243 -10.26 -12.79 2.02
N LEU A 244 -10.36 -11.76 2.86
CA LEU A 244 -9.20 -10.94 3.24
C LEU A 244 -8.10 -11.78 3.91
N LEU A 245 -8.49 -12.70 4.81
CA LEU A 245 -7.57 -13.61 5.47
C LEU A 245 -6.91 -14.59 4.49
N LYS A 246 -7.61 -15.06 3.46
CA LYS A 246 -6.99 -15.82 2.37
C LYS A 246 -5.95 -15.00 1.63
N TRP A 247 -6.25 -13.73 1.32
CA TRP A 247 -5.26 -12.82 0.72
C TRP A 247 -4.04 -12.62 1.62
N PHE A 248 -4.18 -12.51 2.95
CA PHE A 248 -3.02 -12.44 3.86
C PHE A 248 -2.10 -13.66 3.72
N ASN A 249 -2.67 -14.87 3.62
CA ASN A 249 -1.89 -16.10 3.42
C ASN A 249 -1.25 -16.14 2.03
N HIS A 250 -1.97 -15.71 0.99
CA HIS A 250 -1.42 -15.63 -0.37
C HIS A 250 -0.25 -14.64 -0.44
N ALA A 251 -0.41 -13.44 0.12
CA ALA A 251 0.64 -12.43 0.20
C ALA A 251 1.85 -12.90 1.02
N GLN A 252 1.65 -13.79 2.00
CA GLN A 252 2.74 -14.42 2.73
C GLN A 252 3.46 -15.48 1.90
N THR A 253 2.73 -16.32 1.16
CA THR A 253 3.31 -17.32 0.26
C THR A 253 4.14 -16.65 -0.84
N GLU A 254 3.72 -15.47 -1.29
CA GLU A 254 4.43 -14.64 -2.26
C GLU A 254 5.49 -13.71 -1.65
N HIS A 255 5.79 -13.88 -0.36
CA HIS A 255 6.83 -13.16 0.39
C HIS A 255 6.66 -11.64 0.47
N PHE A 256 5.43 -11.11 0.30
CA PHE A 256 5.12 -9.71 0.56
C PHE A 256 4.76 -9.44 2.02
N VAL A 257 4.22 -10.44 2.70
CA VAL A 257 3.97 -10.52 4.14
C VAL A 257 4.94 -11.57 4.72
N THR A 258 5.58 -11.30 5.86
CA THR A 258 6.52 -12.27 6.45
C THR A 258 5.76 -13.28 7.32
N ASP A 259 6.34 -14.43 7.62
CA ASP A 259 5.70 -15.44 8.47
C ASP A 259 5.28 -14.86 9.84
N ARG A 260 6.14 -14.00 10.40
CA ARG A 260 5.88 -13.32 11.67
C ARG A 260 4.77 -12.28 11.58
N CYS A 261 4.55 -11.68 10.41
CA CYS A 261 3.45 -10.74 10.21
C CYS A 261 2.07 -11.40 10.44
N LEU A 262 1.91 -12.70 10.15
CA LEU A 262 0.65 -13.41 10.39
C LEU A 262 0.36 -13.65 11.88
N LEU A 263 1.35 -13.46 12.75
CA LEU A 263 1.20 -13.57 14.20
C LEU A 263 0.77 -12.23 14.84
N LEU A 264 0.73 -11.12 14.07
CA LEU A 264 0.45 -9.78 14.60
C LEU A 264 -1.01 -9.55 15.03
N PHE A 265 -1.92 -10.44 14.64
CA PHE A 265 -3.35 -10.35 14.90
C PHE A 265 -3.92 -11.69 15.34
N ALA A 266 -5.06 -11.64 16.02
CA ALA A 266 -5.88 -12.79 16.35
C ALA A 266 -7.18 -12.78 15.54
N VAL A 267 -7.73 -13.96 15.25
CA VAL A 267 -9.03 -14.10 14.56
C VAL A 267 -9.93 -15.03 15.36
N ALA A 268 -11.19 -14.65 15.54
CA ALA A 268 -12.24 -15.53 16.07
C ALA A 268 -13.62 -15.16 15.50
N LYS A 269 -14.60 -16.09 15.59
CA LYS A 269 -15.96 -15.85 15.09
C LYS A 269 -16.83 -15.04 16.07
N ASN A 270 -16.57 -15.16 17.37
CA ASN A 270 -17.30 -14.45 18.42
C ASN A 270 -16.36 -13.62 19.31
N ALA A 271 -16.93 -12.67 20.05
CA ALA A 271 -16.18 -11.71 20.84
C ALA A 271 -15.48 -12.32 22.06
N ALA A 272 -16.05 -13.37 22.67
CA ALA A 272 -15.47 -14.01 23.85
C ALA A 272 -14.16 -14.73 23.51
N ASP A 273 -14.19 -15.58 22.47
CA ASP A 273 -12.98 -16.26 21.97
C ASP A 273 -11.93 -15.26 21.48
N LEU A 274 -12.36 -14.14 20.89
CA LEU A 274 -11.44 -13.10 20.44
C LEU A 274 -10.76 -12.43 21.64
N ALA A 275 -11.52 -12.07 22.67
CA ALA A 275 -10.99 -11.47 23.88
C ALA A 275 -9.98 -12.38 24.58
N GLU A 276 -10.26 -13.69 24.66
CA GLU A 276 -9.32 -14.68 25.19
C GLU A 276 -8.01 -14.69 24.39
N LYS A 277 -8.08 -14.81 23.06
CA LYS A 277 -6.89 -14.79 22.20
C LYS A 277 -6.09 -13.50 22.31
N LEU A 278 -6.77 -12.35 22.44
CA LEU A 278 -6.10 -11.05 22.58
C LEU A 278 -5.36 -10.93 23.91
N SER A 279 -5.86 -11.54 24.98
CA SER A 279 -5.19 -11.54 26.29
C SER A 279 -3.86 -12.30 26.29
N HIS A 280 -3.66 -13.19 25.31
CA HIS A 280 -2.44 -13.98 25.13
C HIS A 280 -1.52 -13.46 24.01
N GLN A 281 -1.90 -12.38 23.31
CA GLN A 281 -1.09 -11.87 22.22
C GLN A 281 0.17 -11.18 22.77
N THR A 282 1.33 -11.61 22.30
CA THR A 282 2.63 -11.07 22.72
C THR A 282 3.19 -10.09 21.67
N THR A 283 4.16 -9.27 22.11
CA THR A 283 4.91 -8.42 21.19
C THR A 283 5.77 -9.27 20.25
N ILE A 284 5.65 -9.02 18.95
CA ILE A 284 6.41 -9.71 17.90
C ILE A 284 7.30 -8.68 17.23
N HIS A 285 8.61 -8.92 17.23
CA HIS A 285 9.57 -8.09 16.52
C HIS A 285 9.86 -8.66 15.12
N ILE A 286 9.77 -7.80 14.12
CA ILE A 286 9.99 -8.14 12.71
C ILE A 286 11.23 -7.42 12.21
N ASP A 287 12.24 -8.19 11.82
CA ASP A 287 13.48 -7.66 11.24
C ASP A 287 13.30 -7.57 9.72
N LEU A 288 12.83 -6.42 9.23
CA LEU A 288 12.52 -6.25 7.80
C LEU A 288 13.75 -6.41 6.90
N ASN A 289 14.96 -6.14 7.39
CA ASN A 289 16.19 -6.39 6.64
C ASN A 289 16.41 -7.88 6.42
N LYS A 290 16.23 -8.69 7.47
CA LYS A 290 16.39 -10.15 7.39
C LYS A 290 15.20 -10.89 6.82
N GLU A 291 14.00 -10.34 6.92
CA GLU A 291 12.76 -11.07 6.60
C GLU A 291 12.17 -10.68 5.24
N LYS A 292 12.37 -9.43 4.78
CA LYS A 292 11.59 -8.86 3.66
C LYS A 292 12.42 -8.22 2.55
N TRP A 293 13.26 -7.25 2.89
CA TRP A 293 13.82 -6.34 1.87
C TRP A 293 14.89 -6.98 0.99
N GLY A 294 15.66 -7.95 1.51
CA GLY A 294 16.76 -8.56 0.74
C GLY A 294 17.85 -7.53 0.36
N PRO A 295 18.77 -7.89 -0.56
CA PRO A 295 19.75 -6.93 -1.09
C PRO A 295 19.05 -5.80 -1.86
N GLY A 296 19.46 -4.55 -1.67
CA GLY A 296 19.01 -3.42 -2.51
C GLY A 296 19.52 -3.53 -3.94
N GLU A 297 18.79 -2.96 -4.90
CA GLU A 297 19.12 -3.02 -6.35
C GLU A 297 20.18 -1.98 -6.73
N THR A 298 20.27 -0.87 -6.00
CA THR A 298 21.18 0.26 -6.22
C THR A 298 21.87 0.65 -4.90
N ARG A 299 22.82 -0.16 -4.44
CA ARG A 299 23.59 0.13 -3.22
C ARG A 299 24.55 1.31 -3.41
N THR A 300 24.06 2.54 -3.39
CA THR A 300 24.89 3.74 -3.22
C THR A 300 24.19 4.76 -2.33
N HIS A 301 24.72 4.98 -1.12
CA HIS A 301 24.22 6.00 -0.19
C HIS A 301 24.45 7.40 -0.78
N ILE A 302 23.44 8.26 -0.79
CA ILE A 302 23.57 9.70 -1.10
C ILE A 302 22.99 10.50 0.07
N GLU A 303 23.69 11.54 0.51
CA GLU A 303 23.16 12.51 1.47
C GLU A 303 22.05 13.35 0.81
N ILE A 304 20.87 13.37 1.43
CA ILE A 304 19.69 14.08 0.88
C ILE A 304 19.59 15.43 1.53
N ALA A 305 19.80 16.49 0.76
CA ALA A 305 19.57 17.86 1.21
C ALA A 305 18.06 18.12 1.39
N GLU A 306 17.67 18.70 2.52
CA GLU A 306 16.29 19.15 2.74
C GLU A 306 16.00 20.31 1.77
N LYS A 307 14.99 20.14 0.91
CA LYS A 307 14.42 21.26 0.13
C LYS A 307 13.21 21.78 0.90
N GLU A 308 13.31 23.02 1.38
CA GLU A 308 12.21 23.78 1.99
C GLU A 308 11.04 23.98 1.01
#